data_AF-A0A0S8ZMI7-F1
#
_entry.id   AF-A0A0S8ZMI7-F1
#
_cell.length_a   1.000
_cell.length_b   1.000
_cell.length_c   1.000
_cell.angle_alpha   90.00
_cell.angle_beta   90.00
_cell.angle_gamma   90.00
#
_symmetry.space_group_name_H-M   'P 1'
#
loop_
_entity.id
_entity.type
_entity.pdbx_description
1 polymer ?
#
loop_
_entity_poly.entity_id
_entity_poly.type
_entity_poly.pdbx_seq_one_letter_code
_entity_poly.pdbx_strand_id
1 'polypeptide(L)'
;MDYAQVANVASLVAGLLSAAFWVVAAIVKAPVPPEFKGKPDDDYWKCAVIDGGELFGTLRLQSKWNSRAAFAAAATVLLQIAASMLSA
;
A
#
# COMPACT_ATOMS: atom_id res chain seq x y z
N MET A 1 15.20 23.31 19.27
CA MET A 1 14.11 22.57 18.60
C MET A 1 13.69 21.46 19.53
N ASP A 2 12.39 21.30 19.78
CA ASP A 2 11.88 20.16 20.53
C ASP A 2 11.95 18.92 19.64
N TYR A 3 12.92 18.05 19.90
CA TYR A 3 13.12 16.82 19.13
C TYR A 3 11.95 15.85 19.27
N ALA A 4 11.23 15.86 20.40
CA ALA A 4 10.03 15.06 20.58
C ALA A 4 8.89 15.55 19.68
N GLN A 5 8.70 16.87 19.58
CA GLN A 5 7.72 17.45 18.66
C GLN A 5 8.05 17.12 17.20
N VAL A 6 9.33 17.20 16.80
CA VAL A 6 9.76 16.82 15.45
C VAL A 6 9.48 15.33 15.16
N ALA A 7 9.83 14.44 16.10
CA ALA A 7 9.56 13.01 15.96
C ALA A 7 8.06 12.69 15.87
N ASN A 8 7.23 13.38 16.66
CA ASN A 8 5.78 13.27 16.60
C ASN A 8 5.22 13.66 15.23
N VAL A 9 5.61 14.84 14.71
CA VAL A 9 5.17 15.30 13.38
C VAL A 9 5.63 14.33 12.28
N ALA A 10 6.88 13.86 12.35
CA ALA A 10 7.39 12.89 11.39
C ALA A 10 6.61 11.57 11.43
N SER A 11 6.20 11.11 12.63
CA SER A 11 5.40 9.90 12.77
C SER A 11 4.03 10.04 12.10
N LEU A 12 3.37 11.18 12.24
CA LEU A 12 2.08 11.45 11.62
C LEU A 12 2.17 11.43 10.09
N VAL A 13 3.23 12.03 9.54
CA VAL A 13 3.48 12.01 8.10
C VAL A 13 3.71 10.58 7.59
N ALA A 14 4.54 9.80 8.29
CA ALA A 14 4.77 8.40 7.94
C ALA A 14 3.47 7.57 8.00
N GLY A 15 2.62 7.81 9.00
CA GLY A 15 1.35 7.13 9.16
C GLY A 15 0.37 7.46 8.04
N LEU A 16 0.33 8.74 7.64
CA LEU A 16 -0.48 9.20 6.51
C LEU A 16 -0.01 8.57 5.19
N LEU A 17 1.30 8.49 4.96
CA LEU A 17 1.85 7.83 3.77
C LEU A 17 1.50 6.33 3.75
N SER A 18 1.56 5.66 4.90
CA SER A 18 1.11 4.27 5.02
C SER A 18 -0.34 4.12 4.60
N ALA A 19 -1.24 4.96 5.13
CA ALA A 19 -2.65 4.91 4.79
C ALA A 19 -2.89 5.16 3.29
N ALA A 20 -2.21 6.15 2.70
CA ALA A 20 -2.29 6.42 1.28
C ALA A 20 -1.85 5.22 0.42
N PHE A 21 -0.75 4.55 0.80
CA PHE A 21 -0.29 3.36 0.09
C PHE A 21 -1.24 2.18 0.21
N TRP A 22 -1.93 2.01 1.34
CA TRP A 22 -2.98 1.00 1.45
C TRP A 22 -4.18 1.30 0.55
N VAL A 23 -4.62 2.57 0.46
CA VAL A 23 -5.69 2.96 -0.46
C VAL A 23 -5.28 2.66 -1.91
N VAL A 24 -4.05 3.02 -2.31
CA VAL A 24 -3.54 2.69 -3.65
C VAL A 24 -3.47 1.17 -3.86
N ALA A 25 -3.03 0.41 -2.87
CA ALA A 25 -3.02 -1.05 -2.92
C ALA A 25 -4.42 -1.63 -3.11
N ALA A 26 -5.46 -1.04 -2.52
CA ALA A 26 -6.83 -1.54 -2.65
C ALA A 26 -7.43 -1.29 -4.04
N ILE A 27 -7.06 -0.20 -4.71
CA ILE A 27 -7.68 0.20 -5.99
C ILE A 27 -6.88 -0.20 -7.23
N VAL A 28 -5.57 -0.47 -7.08
CA VAL A 28 -4.72 -0.79 -8.23
C VAL A 28 -5.12 -2.14 -8.83
N LYS A 29 -5.25 -2.16 -10.16
CA LYS A 29 -5.53 -3.35 -10.95
C LYS A 29 -4.57 -3.41 -12.13
N ALA A 30 -4.08 -4.61 -12.43
CA ALA A 30 -3.28 -4.82 -13.63
C ALA A 30 -4.20 -4.84 -14.87
N PRO A 31 -3.75 -4.26 -15.99
CA PRO A 31 -4.52 -4.29 -17.23
C PRO A 31 -4.69 -5.74 -17.70
N VAL A 32 -5.90 -6.07 -18.12
CA VAL A 32 -6.21 -7.35 -18.76
C VAL A 32 -5.51 -7.42 -20.13
N PRO A 33 -4.94 -8.57 -20.53
CA PRO A 33 -4.40 -8.74 -21.87
C PRO A 33 -5.40 -8.37 -22.96
N PRO A 34 -4.98 -7.79 -24.11
CA PRO A 34 -5.90 -7.30 -25.14
C PRO A 34 -6.90 -8.35 -25.64
N GLU A 35 -6.50 -9.61 -25.68
CA GLU A 35 -7.30 -10.77 -26.09
C GLU A 35 -8.47 -11.11 -25.13
N PHE A 36 -8.41 -10.66 -23.88
CA PHE A 36 -9.45 -10.89 -22.86
C PHE A 36 -10.16 -9.59 -22.43
N LYS A 37 -9.88 -8.47 -23.10
CA LYS A 37 -10.46 -7.18 -22.73
C LYS A 37 -11.99 -7.17 -22.96
N GLY A 38 -12.74 -6.83 -21.91
CA GLY A 38 -14.21 -6.79 -21.94
C GLY A 38 -14.89 -8.15 -21.85
N LYS A 39 -14.11 -9.22 -21.62
CA LYS A 39 -14.68 -10.52 -21.27
C LYS A 39 -15.23 -10.52 -19.84
N PRO A 40 -16.25 -11.36 -19.55
CA PRO A 40 -16.75 -11.51 -18.19
C PRO A 40 -15.67 -12.10 -17.27
N ASP A 41 -15.89 -11.90 -15.97
CA ASP A 41 -15.03 -12.46 -14.93
C ASP A 41 -15.04 -14.00 -15.03
N ASP A 42 -13.87 -14.56 -15.31
CA ASP A 42 -13.66 -15.99 -15.48
C ASP A 42 -12.16 -16.32 -15.47
N ASP A 43 -11.86 -17.61 -15.30
CA ASP A 43 -10.51 -18.15 -15.42
C ASP A 43 -10.24 -18.64 -16.86
N TYR A 44 -9.49 -17.85 -17.62
CA TYR A 44 -9.07 -18.24 -18.97
C TYR A 44 -7.72 -18.95 -18.91
N TRP A 45 -7.47 -19.87 -19.87
CA TRP A 45 -6.25 -20.69 -20.00
C TRP A 45 -4.90 -19.95 -19.80
N LYS A 46 -4.85 -18.63 -19.99
CA LYS A 46 -3.65 -17.79 -19.81
C LYS A 46 -3.82 -16.61 -18.84
N CYS A 47 -5.01 -16.37 -18.31
CA CYS A 47 -5.34 -15.15 -17.58
C CYS A 47 -6.64 -15.33 -16.81
N ALA A 48 -6.64 -15.07 -15.50
CA ALA A 48 -7.87 -14.92 -14.74
C ALA A 48 -8.29 -13.45 -14.77
N VAL A 49 -9.46 -13.15 -15.34
CA VAL A 49 -10.04 -11.81 -15.33
C VAL A 49 -10.98 -11.73 -14.14
N ILE A 50 -10.69 -10.83 -13.19
CA ILE A 50 -11.54 -10.57 -12.03
C ILE A 50 -11.67 -9.07 -11.81
N ASP A 51 -12.90 -8.60 -11.66
CA ASP A 51 -13.25 -7.19 -11.44
C ASP A 51 -12.59 -6.24 -12.46
N GLY A 52 -12.52 -6.66 -13.73
CA GLY A 52 -11.94 -5.87 -14.81
C GLY A 52 -10.41 -5.74 -14.80
N GLY A 53 -9.71 -6.52 -13.97
CA GLY A 53 -8.25 -6.64 -13.95
C GLY A 53 -7.76 -8.07 -14.16
N GLU A 54 -6.49 -8.23 -14.51
CA GLU A 54 -5.85 -9.55 -14.50
C GLU A 54 -5.44 -9.90 -13.07
N LEU A 55 -5.83 -11.07 -12.57
CA LEU A 55 -5.74 -11.43 -11.15
C LEU A 55 -4.30 -11.44 -10.62
N PHE A 56 -3.38 -12.17 -11.25
CA PHE A 56 -2.04 -12.39 -10.70
C PHE A 56 -1.19 -11.11 -10.77
N GLY A 57 -1.30 -10.35 -11.85
CA GLY A 57 -0.69 -9.04 -12.01
C GLY A 57 -1.27 -8.04 -11.03
N THR A 58 -2.60 -8.07 -10.80
CA THR A 58 -3.25 -7.23 -9.78
C THR A 58 -2.69 -7.58 -8.40
N LEU A 59 -2.72 -8.83 -7.98
CA LEU A 59 -2.16 -9.28 -6.70
C LEU A 59 -0.69 -8.87 -6.54
N ARG A 60 0.11 -8.95 -7.60
CA ARG A 60 1.51 -8.50 -7.58
C ARG A 60 1.64 -6.98 -7.42
N LEU A 61 0.78 -6.19 -8.04
CA LEU A 61 0.76 -4.73 -7.87
C LEU A 61 0.29 -4.35 -6.46
N GLN A 62 -0.81 -4.94 -6.00
CA GLN A 62 -1.34 -4.73 -4.65
C GLN A 62 -0.30 -5.09 -3.59
N SER A 63 0.39 -6.23 -3.75
CA SER A 63 1.48 -6.65 -2.86
C SER A 63 2.62 -5.62 -2.79
N LYS A 64 3.04 -5.03 -3.92
CA LYS A 64 4.09 -3.99 -3.93
C LYS A 64 3.68 -2.75 -3.12
N TRP A 65 2.44 -2.30 -3.28
CA TRP A 65 1.92 -1.14 -2.54
C TRP A 65 1.68 -1.47 -1.06
N ASN A 66 1.22 -2.69 -0.75
CA ASN A 66 1.06 -3.15 0.61
C ASN A 66 2.39 -3.23 1.36
N SER A 67 3.47 -3.69 0.71
CA SER A 67 4.81 -3.66 1.30
C SER A 67 5.27 -2.24 1.61
N ARG A 68 5.03 -1.28 0.70
CA ARG A 68 5.35 0.15 0.94
C ARG A 68 4.56 0.72 2.11
N ALA A 69 3.27 0.38 2.22
CA ALA A 69 2.44 0.76 3.36
C ALA A 69 3.03 0.21 4.66
N ALA A 70 3.35 -1.09 4.69
CA ALA A 70 3.91 -1.74 5.88
C ALA A 70 5.23 -1.09 6.34
N PHE A 71 6.14 -0.75 5.41
CA PHE A 71 7.38 -0.04 5.77
C PHE A 71 7.11 1.36 6.36
N ALA A 72 6.17 2.10 5.79
CA ALA A 72 5.78 3.42 6.31
C ALA A 72 5.11 3.31 7.70
N ALA A 73 4.24 2.31 7.91
CA ALA A 73 3.66 2.01 9.21
C ALA A 73 4.73 1.65 10.25
N ALA A 74 5.71 0.81 9.90
CA ALA A 74 6.80 0.46 10.80
C ALA A 74 7.62 1.70 11.20
N ALA A 75 7.94 2.58 10.23
CA ALA A 75 8.63 3.84 10.51
C ALA A 75 7.82 4.75 11.44
N THR A 76 6.50 4.79 11.27
CA THR A 76 5.58 5.53 12.15
C THR A 76 5.71 5.07 13.60
N VAL A 77 5.62 3.76 13.82
CA VAL A 77 5.72 3.18 15.17
C VAL A 77 7.09 3.46 15.80
N LEU A 78 8.18 3.33 15.03
CA LEU A 78 9.52 3.65 15.52
C LEU A 78 9.65 5.13 15.94
N LEU A 79 9.08 6.05 15.16
CA LEU A 79 9.09 7.48 15.48
C LEU A 79 8.24 7.81 16.70
N GLN A 80 7.09 7.14 16.88
CA GLN A 80 6.26 7.29 18.08
C GLN A 80 6.97 6.80 19.34
N ILE A 81 7.68 5.67 19.25
CA ILE A 81 8.51 5.14 20.35
C ILE A 81 9.61 6.14 20.69
N ALA A 82 10.34 6.65 19.69
CA ALA A 82 11.40 7.63 19.89
C ALA A 82 10.87 8.94 20.52
N ALA A 83 9.73 9.46 20.04
CA ALA A 83 9.10 10.64 20.61
C ALA A 83 8.70 10.43 22.08
N SER A 84 8.16 9.25 22.41
CA SER A 84 7.80 8.88 23.78
C SER A 84 9.02 8.83 24.71
N MET A 85 10.15 8.29 24.23
CA MET A 85 11.40 8.25 25.01
C MET A 85 12.03 9.63 25.21
N LEU A 86 11.88 10.55 24.24
CA LEU A 86 12.39 11.92 24.32
C LEU A 86 11.52 12.85 25.17
N SER A 87 10.25 12.47 25.38
CA SER A 87 9.28 13.22 26.19
C SER A 87 9.24 12.75 27.66
N ALA A 88 9.98 11.69 27.99
CA ALA A 88 10.12 11.13 29.33
C ALA A 88 11.25 11.84 30.11
#